data_AF-A0A7V5LT35-F1
#
_entry.id   AF-A0A7V5LT35-F1
#
_cell.length_a   1.000
_cell.length_b   1.000
_cell.length_c   1.000
_cell.angle_alpha   90.00
_cell.angle_beta   90.00
_cell.angle_gamma   90.00
#
_symmetry.space_group_name_H-M   'P 1'
#
loop_
_entity.id
_entity.type
_entity.pdbx_description
1 polymer ?
#
loop_
_entity_poly.entity_id
_entity_poly.type
_entity_poly.pdbx_seq_one_letter_code
_entity_poly.pdbx_strand_id
1 'polypeptide(L)' 'MREELRIFKALCNEVRLKIVEALLDGEKSVSEIIPYAGR' A
#
# COMPACT_ATOMS: atom_id res chain seq x y z
N MET A 1 -20.78 2.03 -5.45
CA MET A 1 -19.58 2.85 -5.75
C MET A 1 -18.87 2.22 -6.93
N ARG A 2 -18.47 3.02 -7.93
CA ARG A 2 -17.63 2.54 -9.03
C ARG A 2 -16.31 1.99 -8.47
N GLU A 3 -15.73 1.01 -9.13
CA GLU A 3 -14.54 0.30 -8.68
C GLU A 3 -13.31 1.21 -8.53
N GLU A 4 -13.15 2.17 -9.46
CA GLU A 4 -12.13 3.22 -9.41
C GLU A 4 -12.17 3.99 -8.07
N LEU A 5 -13.36 4.38 -7.61
CA LEU A 5 -13.54 5.08 -6.34
C LEU A 5 -13.18 4.21 -5.13
N ARG A 6 -13.30 2.88 -5.25
CA ARG A 6 -12.88 1.96 -4.17
C ARG A 6 -11.36 1.88 -4.08
N ILE A 7 -10.67 1.86 -5.22
CA ILE A 7 -9.20 1.86 -5.27
C ILE A 7 -8.65 3.16 -4.68
N PHE A 8 -9.14 4.31 -5.14
CA PHE A 8 -8.71 5.60 -4.58
C PHE A 8 -8.95 5.67 -3.07
N LYS A 9 -10.15 5.25 -2.60
CA LYS A 9 -10.45 5.20 -1.17
C LYS A 9 -9.52 4.26 -0.40
N ALA A 10 -9.12 3.13 -0.99
CA ALA A 10 -8.18 2.20 -0.37
C ALA A 10 -6.77 2.80 -0.23
N LEU A 11 -6.33 3.60 -1.22
CA LEU A 11 -5.03 4.27 -1.25
C LEU A 11 -4.96 5.53 -0.39
N CYS A 12 -6.09 6.13 0.00
CA CYS A 12 -6.13 7.28 0.93
C CYS A 12 -5.61 6.98 2.35
N ASN A 13 -5.11 5.78 2.63
CA ASN A 13 -4.43 5.44 3.87
C ASN A 13 -2.91 5.54 3.66
N GLU A 14 -2.23 6.36 4.47
CA GLU A 14 -0.80 6.66 4.31
C GLU A 14 0.09 5.40 4.35
N VAL A 15 -0.23 4.44 5.23
CA VAL A 15 0.49 3.16 5.31
C VAL A 15 0.33 2.37 4.01
N ARG A 16 -0.88 2.24 3.50
CA ARG A 16 -1.14 1.52 2.24
C ARG A 16 -0.47 2.19 1.06
N LEU A 17 -0.43 3.52 1.02
CA LEU A 17 0.29 4.25 0.00
C LEU A 17 1.79 3.91 0.01
N LYS A 18 2.44 3.95 1.18
CA LYS A 18 3.85 3.58 1.34
C LYS A 18 4.14 2.14 0.92
N ILE A 19 3.23 1.21 1.22
CA ILE A 19 3.35 -0.19 0.79
C ILE A 19 3.31 -0.29 -0.74
N VAL A 20 2.38 0.42 -1.39
CA VAL A 20 2.29 0.43 -2.86
C VAL A 20 3.55 1.05 -3.48
N GLU A 21 4.03 2.17 -2.94
CA GLU A 21 5.28 2.80 -3.39
C GLU A 21 6.46 1.84 -3.28
N ALA A 22 6.61 1.11 -2.18
CA ALA A 22 7.68 0.12 -2.00
C ALA A 22 7.59 -1.07 -3.00
N LEU A 23 6.38 -1.42 -3.44
CA LEU A 23 6.14 -2.47 -4.43
C LEU A 23 6.36 -2.01 -5.87
N LEU A 24 6.45 -0.69 -6.13
CA LEU A 24 6.83 -0.17 -7.45
C LEU A 24 8.29 -0.50 -7.78
N ASP A 25 9.14 -0.67 -6.77
CA ASP A 25 10.55 -1.06 -6.92
C ASP A 25 10.74 -2.56 -7.17
N GLY A 26 9.66 -3.35 -7.13
CA GLY A 26 9.65 -4.78 -7.37
C GLY A 26 8.94 -5.60 -6.30
N GLU A 27 8.97 -6.92 -6.45
CA GLU A 27 8.39 -7.84 -5.47
C GLU A 27 9.12 -7.72 -4.12
N LYS A 28 8.33 -7.67 -3.04
CA LYS A 28 8.83 -7.60 -1.65
C LYS A 28 8.20 -8.70 -0.83
N SER A 29 8.99 -9.30 0.05
CA SER A 29 8.49 -10.20 1.09
C SER A 29 7.73 -9.45 2.17
N VAL A 30 6.86 -10.14 2.91
CA VAL A 30 6.11 -9.53 4.03
C VAL A 30 7.04 -8.89 5.07
N SER A 31 8.19 -9.50 5.35
CA SER A 31 9.19 -8.96 6.28
C SER A 31 9.77 -7.61 5.82
N GLU A 32 9.87 -7.38 4.53
CA GLU A 32 10.31 -6.09 3.97
C GLU A 32 9.20 -5.04 4.02
N ILE A 33 7.93 -5.45 4.11
CA ILE A 33 6.76 -4.58 4.14
C ILE A 33 6.37 -4.16 5.57
N ILE A 34 6.52 -5.06 6.55
CA ILE A 34 6.18 -4.82 7.97
C ILE A 34 6.67 -3.46 8.52
N PRO A 35 7.89 -2.98 8.20
CA PRO A 35 8.36 -1.68 8.68
C PRO A 35 7.46 -0.49 8.31
N TYR A 36 6.71 -0.56 7.20
CA TYR A 36 5.78 0.49 6.77
C TYR A 36 4.44 0.45 7.48
N ALA A 37 4.06 -0.69 8.07
CA ALA A 37 2.73 -0.92 8.63
C ALA A 37 2.47 -0.18 9.94
N GLY A 38 3.52 0.39 10.56
CA GLY A 38 3.44 0.93 11.93
C GLY A 38 3.24 -0.19 12.96
N ARG A 39 3.72 0.03 14.18
CA ARG A 39 3.40 -0.84 15.32
C ARG A 39 2.04 -0.43 15.91
#